data_AF-A0A936R0U3-F1
#
_entry.id   AF-A0A936R0U3-F1
#
_cell.length_a   1.000
_cell.length_b   1.000
_cell.length_c   1.000
_cell.angle_alpha   90.00
_cell.angle_beta   90.00
_cell.angle_gamma   90.00
#
_symmetry.space_group_name_H-M   'P 1'
#
loop_
_entity.id
_entity.type
_entity.pdbx_description
1 polymer ?
#
loop_
_entity_poly.entity_id
_entity_poly.type
_entity_poly.pdbx_seq_one_letter_code
_entity_poly.pdbx_strand_id
1 'polypeptide(L)' 'MGKPADVVVIDPATVNAGGLERVYDQPAGQDRLIAQAFGVDAVIVNGVLLRQRDRDLLGAGDALPGQLLRRGVNA' A
#
# COMPACT_ATOMS: atom_id res chain seq x y z
N MET A 1 15.48 -6.51 16.07
CA MET A 1 14.73 -5.74 17.08
C MET A 1 15.22 -4.30 17.08
N GLY A 2 14.35 -3.32 17.29
CA GLY A 2 14.71 -1.88 17.31
C GLY A 2 14.69 -1.14 15.97
N LYS A 3 14.19 -1.77 14.90
CA LYS A 3 13.90 -1.09 13.62
C LYS A 3 12.40 -0.76 13.54
N PRO A 4 12.00 0.24 12.75
CA PRO A 4 10.58 0.47 12.44
C PRO A 4 9.93 -0.81 11.93
N ALA A 5 8.70 -1.06 12.37
CA ALA A 5 7.89 -2.17 11.91
C ALA A 5 7.22 -1.83 10.56
N ASP A 6 8.06 -1.54 9.57
CA ASP A 6 7.67 -1.35 8.17
C ASP A 6 7.84 -2.69 7.45
N VAL A 7 6.72 -3.37 7.19
CA VAL A 7 6.70 -4.78 6.77
C VAL A 7 5.67 -4.99 5.67
N VAL A 8 6.02 -5.80 4.67
CA VAL A 8 5.09 -6.35 3.69
C VAL A 8 5.04 -7.87 3.84
N VAL A 9 3.82 -8.42 3.88
CA VAL A 9 3.58 -9.87 3.85
C VAL A 9 3.12 -10.23 2.46
N ILE A 10 3.85 -11.14 1.82
CA ILE A 10 3.57 -11.59 0.46
C ILE A 10 3.44 -13.11 0.42
N ASP A 11 2.59 -13.61 -0.46
CA ASP A 11 2.65 -14.99 -0.93
C ASP A 11 3.67 -15.07 -2.07
N PRO A 12 4.84 -15.70 -1.84
CA PRO A 12 5.91 -15.73 -2.84
C PRO A 12 5.52 -16.52 -4.11
N ALA A 13 4.51 -17.37 -4.06
CA ALA A 13 4.06 -18.12 -5.23
C ALA A 13 3.16 -17.30 -6.16
N THR A 14 2.49 -16.27 -5.64
CA THR A 14 1.46 -15.51 -6.38
C THR A 14 1.76 -14.02 -6.52
N VAL A 15 2.76 -13.50 -5.81
CA VAL A 15 3.13 -12.07 -5.87
C VAL A 15 3.49 -11.66 -7.29
N ASN A 16 2.70 -10.75 -7.87
CA ASN A 16 2.90 -10.28 -9.23
C ASN A 16 2.15 -8.98 -9.51
N ALA A 17 2.50 -8.30 -10.60
CA ALA A 17 1.67 -7.27 -11.20
C ALA A 17 0.61 -7.91 -12.11
N GLY A 18 -0.60 -7.37 -12.05
CA GLY A 18 -1.69 -7.76 -12.93
C GLY A 18 -1.59 -7.18 -14.33
N GLY A 19 -2.54 -7.56 -15.19
CA GLY A 19 -2.68 -6.99 -16.52
C GLY A 19 -3.04 -5.50 -16.47
N LEU A 20 -2.71 -4.79 -17.55
CA LEU A 20 -3.12 -3.40 -17.72
C LEU A 20 -4.63 -3.30 -17.88
N GLU A 21 -5.26 -2.50 -17.03
CA GLU A 21 -6.66 -2.14 -17.05
C GLU A 21 -6.80 -0.65 -17.35
N ARG A 22 -7.81 -0.27 -18.15
CA ARG A 22 -8.14 1.13 -18.41
C ARG A 22 -9.33 1.53 -17.57
N VAL A 23 -9.15 2.55 -16.75
CA VAL A 23 -10.20 3.16 -15.91
C VAL A 23 -10.39 4.63 -16.30
N TYR A 24 -11.54 5.21 -15.94
CA TYR A 24 -11.93 6.58 -16.31
C TYR A 24 -12.22 7.41 -15.06
N ASP A 25 -11.22 7.52 -14.19
CA ASP A 25 -11.35 8.08 -12.84
C ASP A 25 -10.54 9.38 -12.62
N GLN A 26 -9.92 9.90 -13.68
CA GLN A 26 -9.25 11.20 -13.63
C GLN A 26 -10.25 12.37 -13.78
N PRO A 27 -9.84 13.62 -13.43
CA PRO A 27 -10.66 14.80 -13.64
C PRO A 27 -11.19 14.88 -15.08
N ALA A 28 -12.43 15.36 -15.24
CA ALA A 28 -13.15 15.37 -16.51
C ALA A 28 -13.29 14.00 -17.20
N GLY A 29 -13.23 12.89 -16.44
CA GLY A 29 -13.43 11.53 -16.94
C GLY A 29 -12.31 11.02 -17.85
N GLN A 30 -11.11 11.60 -17.75
CA GLN A 30 -9.96 11.15 -18.54
C GLN A 30 -9.53 9.73 -18.15
N ASP A 31 -8.90 9.02 -19.09
CA ASP A 31 -8.50 7.64 -18.89
C ASP A 31 -7.18 7.52 -18.11
N ARG A 32 -7.03 6.39 -17.43
CA ARG A 32 -5.80 5.98 -16.74
C ARG A 32 -5.57 4.51 -16.97
N LEU A 33 -4.31 4.14 -17.21
CA LEU A 33 -3.89 2.74 -17.18
C LEU A 33 -3.43 2.40 -15.76
N ILE A 34 -4.00 1.32 -15.20
CA ILE A 34 -3.63 0.77 -13.89
C ILE A 34 -3.27 -0.71 -14.03
N ALA A 35 -2.54 -1.24 -13.06
CA ALA A 35 -2.31 -2.67 -12.90
C ALA A 35 -2.49 -3.01 -11.42
N GLN A 36 -3.44 -3.91 -11.12
CA GLN A 36 -3.66 -4.37 -9.75
C GLN A 36 -2.51 -5.27 -9.30
N ALA A 37 -2.14 -5.21 -8.03
CA ALA A 37 -1.17 -6.15 -7.46
C ALA A 37 -1.87 -7.46 -7.04
N PHE A 38 -1.15 -8.57 -7.12
CA PHE A 38 -1.57 -9.86 -6.58
C PHE A 38 -0.54 -10.36 -5.56
N GLY A 39 -0.97 -11.26 -4.67
CA GLY A 39 -0.08 -11.94 -3.71
C GLY A 39 0.49 -11.05 -2.59
N VAL A 40 -0.01 -9.82 -2.41
CA VAL A 40 0.29 -8.98 -1.25
C VAL A 40 -0.81 -9.19 -0.20
N ASP A 41 -0.52 -9.91 0.88
CA ASP A 41 -1.51 -10.17 1.94
C ASP A 41 -1.65 -8.98 2.87
N ALA A 42 -0.55 -8.37 3.31
CA ALA A 42 -0.59 -7.28 4.29
C ALA A 42 0.51 -6.25 4.08
N VAL A 43 0.19 -4.99 4.37
CA VAL A 43 1.14 -3.87 4.44
C VAL A 43 1.04 -3.22 5.81
N ILE A 44 2.18 -3.10 6.49
CA ILE A 44 2.29 -2.58 7.84
C ILE A 44 3.29 -1.42 7.80
N VAL A 45 2.91 -0.29 8.39
CA VAL A 45 3.75 0.90 8.50
C VAL A 45 3.82 1.29 9.97
N ASN A 46 5.03 1.42 10.51
CA ASN A 46 5.26 1.72 11.92
C ASN A 46 4.45 0.83 12.89
N GLY A 47 4.26 -0.45 12.53
CA GLY A 47 3.51 -1.42 13.33
C GLY A 47 2.00 -1.35 13.20
N VAL A 48 1.47 -0.44 12.39
CA VAL A 48 0.02 -0.32 12.10
C VAL A 48 -0.31 -1.03 10.80
N LEU A 49 -1.27 -1.96 10.84
CA LEU A 49 -1.76 -2.67 9.67
C LEU A 49 -2.58 -1.71 8.79
N LEU A 50 -2.02 -1.35 7.64
CA LEU A 50 -2.58 -0.35 6.73
C LEU A 50 -3.54 -0.96 5.71
N ARG A 51 -3.15 -2.13 5.16
CA ARG A 51 -3.92 -2.88 4.17
C ARG A 51 -3.82 -4.36 4.48
N GLN A 52 -4.92 -5.09 4.32
CA GLN A 52 -4.92 -6.54 4.38
C GLN A 52 -5.93 -7.17 3.41
N ARG A 53 -5.52 -8.22 2.69
CA ARG A 53 -6.34 -8.96 1.72
C ARG A 53 -7.09 -8.02 0.77
N ASP A 54 -6.31 -7.15 0.14
CA ASP A 54 -6.76 -6.13 -0.80
C ASP A 54 -7.74 -5.07 -0.29
N ARG A 55 -7.83 -4.87 1.03
CA ARG A 55 -8.66 -3.83 1.64
C ARG A 55 -7.82 -2.91 2.51
N ASP A 56 -8.01 -1.62 2.31
CA ASP A 56 -7.47 -0.60 3.19
C ASP A 56 -8.25 -0.64 4.51
N LEU A 57 -7.53 -0.56 5.62
CA LEU A 57 -8.12 -0.69 6.96
C LEU A 57 -8.32 0.67 7.65
N LEU A 58 -7.72 1.72 7.12
CA LEU A 58 -7.90 3.10 7.60
C LEU A 58 -8.81 3.85 6.63
N GLY A 59 -9.77 4.60 7.17
CA GLY A 59 -10.70 5.42 6.43
C GLY A 59 -10.17 6.82 6.14
N ALA A 60 -10.94 7.57 5.33
CA ALA A 60 -10.66 8.96 5.08
C ALA A 60 -10.79 9.78 6.37
N GLY A 61 -9.71 10.47 6.76
CA GLY A 61 -9.64 11.29 7.97
C GLY A 61 -8.97 10.61 9.17
N ASP A 62 -8.68 9.32 9.09
CA ASP A 62 -7.91 8.63 10.12
C ASP A 62 -6.46 9.12 10.15
N ALA A 63 -5.86 9.10 11.34
CA ALA A 63 -4.44 9.39 11.50
C ALA A 63 -3.60 8.31 10.81
N LEU A 64 -2.81 8.70 9.81
CA LEU A 64 -1.93 7.77 9.10
C LEU A 64 -0.66 7.50 9.91
N PRO A 65 -0.14 6.26 9.91
CA PRO A 65 1.00 5.87 10.75
C PRO A 65 2.35 6.34 10.20
N GLY A 66 2.40 6.93 9.00
CA GLY A 66 3.64 7.37 8.36
C GLY A 66 4.31 8.50 9.12
N GLN A 67 5.64 8.48 9.17
CA GLN A 67 6.45 9.57 9.72
C GLN A 67 7.33 10.23 8.66
N LEU A 68 7.56 11.53 8.80
CA LEU A 68 8.53 12.23 7.98
C LEU A 68 9.94 11.77 8.36
N LEU A 69 10.59 11.06 7.45
CA LEU A 69 11.99 10.68 7.60
C LEU A 69 12.89 11.91 7.48
N ARG A 70 13.67 12.19 8.52
CA ARG A 70 14.69 13.25 8.49
C ARG A 70 16.04 12.58 8.39
N ARG A 71 16.77 12.87 7.29
CA ARG A 71 18.07 12.23 6.99
C ARG A 71 17.98 10.70 6.86
N GLY A 72 16.84 10.19 6.37
CA GLY A 72 16.61 8.76 6.16
C GLY A 72 16.33 7.96 7.43
N VAL A 73 16.16 8.63 8.58
CA VAL A 73 15.84 7.98 9.86
C VAL A 73 14.38 8.20 10.19
N ASN A 74 13.72 7.10 10.56
CA ASN A 74 12.42 7.08 11.22
C ASN A 74 12.72 7.07 12.72
N ALA A 75 12.45 8.20 13.38
CA ALA A 75 12.93 8.51 14.73
C ALA A 75 11.99 7.96 15.82
#